data_AF-H1Q4V9-F1
#
_entry.id   AF-H1Q4V9-F1
#
_cell.length_a   1.000
_cell.length_b   1.000
_cell.length_c   1.000
_cell.angle_alpha   90.00
_cell.angle_beta   90.00
_cell.angle_gamma   90.00
#
_symmetry.space_group_name_H-M   'P 1'
#
loop_
_entity.id
_entity.type
_entity.pdbx_description
1 polymer ?
#
loop_
_entity_poly.entity_id
_entity_poly.type
_entity_poly.pdbx_seq_one_letter_code
_entity_poly.pdbx_strand_id
1 'polypeptide(L)'
;MHNFLPRGLYYLLNSGKNSKLAYYAGAFVDVNLPHRLLAWRLQHELRKLKGRKDKDYISQRVNYYNRLTDDTPFDAEKFLKECVELQHQKITGQKVYYLDSFRYAKSFPLNKQWVLLPGDVVHVPDVRPLQNSSYNLSFLNIFCTFMV
;
A
#
# COMPACT_ATOMS: atom_id res chain seq x y z
N MET A 1 3.35 14.99 -41.88
CA MET A 1 3.77 14.41 -40.59
C MET A 1 3.49 12.91 -40.66
N HIS A 2 4.51 12.11 -40.95
CA HIS A 2 4.38 10.66 -41.12
C HIS A 2 4.50 10.00 -39.74
N ASN A 3 3.39 9.55 -39.15
CA ASN A 3 3.43 8.75 -37.94
C ASN A 3 4.07 7.40 -38.28
N PHE A 4 5.34 7.24 -37.91
CA PHE A 4 6.18 6.07 -38.20
C PHE A 4 5.88 4.86 -37.30
N LEU A 5 4.82 4.93 -36.48
CA LEU A 5 4.45 3.87 -35.55
C LEU A 5 3.25 3.08 -36.09
N PRO A 6 3.34 1.74 -36.16
CA PRO A 6 2.20 0.91 -36.56
C PRO A 6 1.01 1.22 -35.66
N ARG A 7 -0.19 1.34 -36.24
CA ARG A 7 -1.41 1.79 -35.55
C ARG A 7 -1.66 1.05 -34.22
N GLY A 8 -1.30 -0.23 -34.13
CA GLY A 8 -1.37 -1.01 -32.89
C GLY A 8 -0.49 -0.47 -31.75
N LEU A 9 0.72 0.01 -32.05
CA LEU A 9 1.62 0.61 -31.06
C LEU A 9 1.12 1.99 -30.61
N TYR A 10 0.53 2.75 -31.53
CA TYR A 10 -0.13 4.02 -31.21
C TYR A 10 -1.29 3.82 -30.23
N TYR A 11 -2.17 2.83 -30.45
CA TYR A 11 -3.26 2.53 -29.52
C TYR A 11 -2.77 1.92 -28.19
N LEU A 12 -1.67 1.16 -28.19
CA LEU A 12 -1.06 0.66 -26.96
C LEU A 12 -0.56 1.80 -26.06
N LEU A 13 -0.01 2.86 -26.65
CA LEU A 13 0.57 4.01 -25.94
C LEU A 13 -0.45 5.14 -25.67
N ASN A 14 -1.47 5.30 -26.52
CA ASN A 14 -2.46 6.39 -26.46
C ASN A 14 -3.92 5.92 -26.25
N SER A 15 -4.15 4.76 -25.62
CA SER A 15 -5.52 4.25 -25.37
C SER A 15 -6.36 5.14 -24.43
N GLY A 16 -5.77 6.13 -23.75
CA GLY A 16 -6.43 6.94 -22.71
C GLY A 16 -6.82 6.15 -21.45
N LYS A 17 -6.62 4.82 -21.46
CA LYS A 17 -6.80 3.92 -20.32
C LYS A 17 -5.45 3.64 -19.68
N ASN A 18 -5.44 3.52 -18.35
CA ASN A 18 -4.24 3.08 -17.63
C ASN A 18 -3.78 1.72 -18.18
N SER A 19 -2.56 1.67 -18.72
CA SER A 19 -2.01 0.44 -19.27
C SER A 19 -1.79 -0.56 -18.14
N LYS A 20 -2.58 -1.65 -18.14
CA LYS A 20 -2.42 -2.74 -17.18
C LYS A 20 -0.98 -3.26 -17.17
N LEU A 21 -0.34 -3.36 -18.34
CA LEU A 21 1.05 -3.79 -18.45
C LEU A 21 2.01 -2.84 -17.75
N ALA A 22 1.87 -1.53 -17.96
CA ALA A 22 2.70 -0.53 -17.28
C ALA A 22 2.51 -0.58 -15.76
N TYR A 23 1.27 -0.75 -15.30
CA TYR A 23 0.95 -0.93 -13.88
C TYR A 23 1.67 -2.16 -13.30
N TYR A 24 1.50 -3.34 -13.91
CA TYR A 24 2.12 -4.57 -13.41
C TYR A 24 3.64 -4.48 -13.44
N ALA A 25 4.22 -3.95 -14.52
CA ALA A 25 5.67 -3.76 -14.63
C ALA A 25 6.19 -2.88 -13.48
N GLY A 26 5.56 -1.72 -13.23
CA GLY A 26 5.95 -0.83 -12.14
C GLY A 26 5.78 -1.49 -10.77
N ALA A 27 4.68 -2.20 -10.55
CA ALA A 27 4.42 -2.89 -9.28
C ALA A 27 5.43 -3.99 -8.99
N PHE A 28 5.78 -4.80 -10.00
CA PHE A 28 6.82 -5.80 -9.86
C PHE A 28 8.19 -5.18 -9.61
N VAL A 29 8.53 -4.06 -10.26
CA VAL A 29 9.78 -3.35 -9.97
C VAL A 29 9.84 -2.91 -8.50
N ASP A 30 8.78 -2.28 -7.99
CA ASP A 30 8.74 -1.84 -6.58
C ASP A 30 8.84 -3.02 -5.61
N VAL A 31 8.09 -4.11 -5.86
CA VAL A 31 8.12 -5.30 -5.00
C VAL A 31 9.48 -6.01 -5.04
N ASN A 32 10.25 -5.92 -6.13
CA ASN A 32 11.57 -6.52 -6.22
C ASN A 32 12.71 -5.58 -5.80
N LEU A 33 12.44 -4.29 -5.58
CA LEU A 33 13.44 -3.32 -5.21
C LEU A 33 14.10 -3.68 -3.85
N PRO A 34 15.42 -3.49 -3.69
CA PRO A 34 16.10 -3.71 -2.42
C PRO A 34 15.48 -2.91 -1.28
N HIS A 35 15.26 -3.56 -0.13
CA HIS A 35 14.59 -2.94 1.03
C HIS A 35 15.26 -1.63 1.49
N ARG A 36 16.60 -1.52 1.40
CA ARG A 36 17.33 -0.29 1.75
C ARG A 36 16.88 0.92 0.92
N LEU A 37 16.63 0.74 -0.38
CA LEU A 37 16.16 1.81 -1.26
C LEU A 37 14.72 2.21 -0.93
N LEU A 38 13.86 1.23 -0.66
CA LEU A 38 12.47 1.44 -0.26
C LEU A 38 12.39 2.17 1.09
N ALA A 39 13.18 1.74 2.07
CA ALA A 39 13.28 2.38 3.38
C ALA A 39 13.77 3.83 3.26
N TRP A 40 14.78 4.08 2.42
CA TRP A 40 15.25 5.45 2.14
C TRP A 40 14.14 6.32 1.52
N ARG A 41 13.43 5.79 0.51
CA ARG A 41 12.29 6.46 -0.14
C ARG A 41 11.20 6.79 0.88
N LEU A 42 10.85 5.84 1.76
CA LEU A 42 9.87 6.05 2.82
C LEU A 42 10.30 7.18 3.77
N GLN A 43 11.54 7.17 4.24
CA GLN A 43 12.06 8.22 5.13
C GLN A 43 12.04 9.59 4.45
N HIS A 44 12.33 9.64 3.14
CA HIS A 44 12.25 10.85 2.35
C HIS A 44 10.83 11.39 2.24
N GLU A 45 9.85 10.53 1.94
CA GLU A 45 8.44 10.92 1.85
C GLU A 45 7.88 11.35 3.22
N LEU A 46 8.25 10.67 4.30
CA LEU A 46 7.88 11.09 5.67
C LEU A 46 8.45 12.47 6.02
N ARG A 47 9.68 12.79 5.60
CA ARG A 47 10.25 14.13 5.77
C ARG A 47 9.50 15.18 4.96
N LYS A 48 9.17 14.89 3.70
CA LYS A 48 8.36 15.79 2.87
C LYS A 48 7.00 16.06 3.49
N LEU A 49 6.32 15.01 3.96
CA LEU A 49 4.98 15.11 4.58
C LEU A 49 4.96 16.10 5.76
N LYS A 50 6.03 16.19 6.54
CA LYS A 50 6.13 17.14 7.66
C LYS A 50 6.04 18.60 7.22
N GLY A 51 6.51 18.94 6.02
CA GLY A 51 6.52 20.31 5.49
C GLY A 51 5.35 20.65 4.55
N ARG A 52 4.42 19.72 4.35
CA ARG A 52 3.28 19.93 3.44
C ARG A 52 2.20 20.79 4.07
N LYS A 53 1.61 21.70 3.28
CA LYS A 53 0.49 22.55 3.69
C LYS A 53 -0.80 21.76 3.97
N ASP A 54 -1.02 20.66 3.27
CA ASP A 54 -2.20 19.79 3.36
C ASP A 54 -2.00 18.60 4.32
N LYS A 55 -0.94 18.63 5.15
CA LYS A 55 -0.64 17.55 6.10
C LYS A 55 -1.84 17.24 7.00
N ASP A 56 -2.51 18.27 7.52
CA ASP A 56 -3.64 18.07 8.44
C ASP A 56 -4.81 17.38 7.74
N TYR A 57 -5.08 17.73 6.48
CA TYR A 57 -6.08 17.03 5.66
C TYR A 57 -5.70 15.56 5.44
N ILE A 58 -4.43 15.27 5.13
CA ILE A 58 -3.93 13.89 4.99
C ILE A 58 -4.10 13.13 6.31
N SER A 59 -3.75 13.74 7.44
CA SER A 59 -3.93 13.13 8.77
C SER A 59 -5.39 12.88 9.12
N GLN A 60 -6.30 13.80 8.80
CA GLN A 60 -7.74 13.61 8.97
C GLN A 60 -8.26 12.44 8.13
N ARG A 61 -7.83 12.35 6.86
CA ARG A 61 -8.15 11.23 5.97
C ARG A 61 -7.63 9.91 6.55
N VAL A 62 -6.39 9.87 7.04
CA VAL A 62 -5.81 8.71 7.72
C VAL A 62 -6.66 8.27 8.91
N ASN A 63 -7.08 9.20 9.75
CA ASN A 63 -7.90 8.89 10.91
C ASN A 63 -9.30 8.41 10.50
N TYR A 64 -9.91 9.02 9.50
CA TYR A 64 -11.24 8.67 8.99
C TYR A 64 -11.33 7.23 8.47
N TYR A 65 -10.36 6.78 7.67
CA TYR A 65 -10.38 5.42 7.12
C TYR A 65 -9.99 4.36 8.15
N ASN A 66 -9.09 4.70 9.07
CA ASN A 66 -8.68 3.73 10.08
C ASN A 66 -9.69 3.60 11.22
N ARG A 67 -10.49 4.64 11.51
CA ARG A 67 -11.49 4.69 12.59
C ARG A 67 -10.95 4.13 13.91
N LEU A 68 -9.68 4.39 14.20
CA LEU A 68 -9.03 3.95 15.43
C LEU A 68 -9.38 4.96 16.52
N THR A 69 -10.32 4.61 17.39
CA THR A 69 -10.60 5.30 18.65
C THR A 69 -10.00 4.50 19.81
N ASP A 70 -9.77 5.11 20.96
CA ASP A 70 -9.24 4.41 22.14
C ASP A 70 -10.17 3.25 22.58
N ASP A 71 -11.47 3.37 22.30
CA ASP A 71 -12.50 2.36 22.60
C ASP A 71 -12.59 1.23 21.55
N THR A 72 -11.73 1.26 20.54
CA THR A 72 -11.76 0.29 19.45
C THR A 72 -11.25 -1.07 19.95
N PRO A 73 -12.10 -2.11 20.06
CA PRO A 73 -11.66 -3.39 20.60
C PRO A 73 -10.58 -3.98 19.70
N PHE A 74 -9.52 -4.50 20.33
CA PHE A 74 -8.42 -5.18 19.64
C PHE A 74 -8.26 -6.60 20.20
N ASP A 75 -8.50 -7.59 19.33
CA ASP A 75 -8.28 -9.00 19.65
C ASP A 75 -6.84 -9.39 19.29
N ALA A 76 -5.97 -9.36 20.30
CA ALA A 76 -4.56 -9.70 20.17
C ALA A 76 -4.33 -11.15 19.75
N GLU A 77 -5.13 -12.09 20.27
CA GLU A 77 -4.96 -13.50 19.95
C GLU A 77 -5.34 -13.78 18.49
N LYS A 78 -6.45 -13.20 18.04
CA LYS A 78 -6.88 -13.31 16.64
C LYS A 78 -5.89 -12.65 15.70
N PHE A 79 -5.35 -11.48 16.06
CA PHE A 79 -4.27 -10.84 15.29
C PHE A 79 -3.04 -11.74 15.17
N LEU A 80 -2.55 -12.30 16.27
CA LEU A 80 -1.34 -13.13 16.27
C LEU A 80 -1.53 -14.41 15.44
N LYS A 81 -2.75 -14.98 15.40
CA LYS A 81 -3.09 -16.14 14.57
C LYS A 81 -3.10 -15.83 13.07
N GLU A 82 -3.51 -14.63 12.69
CA GLU A 82 -3.71 -14.24 11.28
C GLU A 82 -2.53 -13.45 10.70
N CYS A 83 -1.69 -12.85 11.54
CA CYS A 83 -0.62 -11.99 11.09
C CYS A 83 0.55 -12.77 10.47
N VAL A 84 1.27 -12.08 9.58
CA VAL A 84 2.51 -12.56 8.99
C VAL A 84 3.54 -11.44 9.02
N GLU A 85 4.82 -11.78 9.13
CA GLU A 85 5.88 -10.81 8.94
C GLU A 85 5.98 -10.40 7.46
N LEU A 86 6.32 -9.14 7.20
CA LEU A 86 6.44 -8.62 5.83
C LEU A 86 7.44 -9.42 4.98
N GLN A 87 8.57 -9.88 5.55
CA GLN A 87 9.52 -10.74 4.83
C GLN A 87 8.94 -12.09 4.41
N HIS A 88 7.92 -12.58 5.12
CA HIS A 88 7.30 -13.89 4.91
C HIS A 88 5.97 -13.80 4.14
N GLN A 89 5.53 -12.59 3.76
CA GLN A 89 4.30 -12.42 3.00
C GLN A 89 4.42 -13.08 1.62
N LYS A 90 3.59 -14.11 1.40
CA LYS A 90 3.37 -14.72 0.09
C LYS A 90 2.31 -13.95 -0.69
N ILE A 91 2.29 -14.13 -2.01
CA ILE A 91 1.18 -13.65 -2.83
C ILE A 91 -0.09 -14.40 -2.41
N THR A 92 -1.10 -13.67 -1.95
CA THR A 92 -2.41 -14.21 -1.53
C THR A 92 -3.51 -13.71 -2.47
N GLY A 93 -4.52 -14.56 -2.73
CA GLY A 93 -5.68 -14.20 -3.55
C GLY A 93 -5.31 -13.70 -4.96
N GLN A 94 -5.97 -12.63 -5.40
CA GLN A 94 -5.66 -12.01 -6.69
C GLN A 94 -4.41 -11.14 -6.57
N LYS A 95 -3.51 -11.27 -7.55
CA LYS A 95 -2.22 -10.57 -7.58
C LYS A 95 -2.32 -9.05 -7.45
N VAL A 96 -3.42 -8.45 -7.92
CA VAL A 96 -3.66 -7.00 -7.86
C VAL A 96 -3.62 -6.50 -6.41
N TYR A 97 -4.39 -7.09 -5.50
CA TYR A 97 -4.44 -6.66 -4.10
C TYR A 97 -3.11 -6.82 -3.38
N TYR A 98 -2.38 -7.91 -3.68
CA TYR A 98 -1.02 -8.09 -3.19
C TYR A 98 -0.10 -6.99 -3.69
N LEU A 99 -0.12 -6.68 -4.99
CA LEU A 99 0.75 -5.68 -5.58
C LEU A 99 0.42 -4.26 -5.10
N ASP A 100 -0.86 -3.92 -4.98
CA ASP A 100 -1.32 -2.62 -4.47
C ASP A 100 -0.87 -2.38 -3.03
N SER A 101 -0.89 -3.43 -2.21
CA SER A 101 -0.56 -3.32 -0.79
C SER A 101 0.92 -3.52 -0.50
N PHE A 102 1.48 -4.63 -0.96
CA PHE A 102 2.81 -5.06 -0.58
C PHE A 102 3.92 -4.16 -1.14
N ARG A 103 3.72 -3.53 -2.30
CA ARG A 103 4.71 -2.60 -2.89
C ARG A 103 5.04 -1.43 -1.96
N TYR A 104 4.06 -0.97 -1.18
CA TYR A 104 4.29 0.06 -0.16
C TYR A 104 4.73 -0.56 1.16
N ALA A 105 4.14 -1.69 1.55
CA ALA A 105 4.42 -2.41 2.80
C ALA A 105 5.89 -2.76 2.96
N LYS A 106 6.52 -3.22 1.87
CA LYS A 106 7.94 -3.60 1.84
C LYS A 106 8.91 -2.46 2.18
N SER A 107 8.44 -1.21 2.23
CA SER A 107 9.26 -0.06 2.66
C SER A 107 9.44 0.01 4.19
N PHE A 108 8.58 -0.65 4.96
CA PHE A 108 8.66 -0.74 6.42
C PHE A 108 9.59 -1.88 6.85
N PRO A 109 10.10 -1.86 8.11
CA PRO A 109 10.99 -2.92 8.61
C PRO A 109 10.37 -4.31 8.40
N LEU A 110 11.12 -5.21 7.77
CA LEU A 110 10.57 -6.47 7.26
C LEU A 110 10.11 -7.45 8.37
N ASN A 111 10.53 -7.23 9.61
CA ASN A 111 10.09 -7.98 10.79
C ASN A 111 8.76 -7.46 11.37
N LYS A 112 8.14 -6.44 10.77
CA LYS A 112 6.81 -5.99 11.19
C LYS A 112 5.76 -6.99 10.73
N GLN A 113 4.79 -7.22 11.61
CA GLN A 113 3.66 -8.10 11.37
C GLN A 113 2.47 -7.31 10.82
N TRP A 114 1.75 -7.93 9.88
CA TRP A 114 0.56 -7.35 9.28
C TRP A 114 -0.44 -8.45 8.90
N VAL A 115 -1.66 -8.04 8.59
CA VAL A 115 -2.70 -8.92 8.02
C VAL A 115 -3.08 -8.32 6.66
N LEU A 116 -2.86 -9.07 5.59
CA LEU A 116 -3.28 -8.68 4.24
C LEU A 116 -4.62 -9.33 3.91
N LEU A 117 -5.67 -8.52 3.82
CA LEU A 117 -7.00 -8.97 3.43
C LEU A 117 -7.14 -8.97 1.90
N PRO A 118 -7.53 -10.10 1.29
CA PRO A 118 -7.74 -10.16 -0.16
C PRO A 118 -9.12 -9.60 -0.54
N GLY A 119 -9.20 -8.93 -1.69
CA GLY A 119 -10.48 -8.47 -2.25
C GLY A 119 -10.94 -7.12 -1.72
N ASP A 120 -12.18 -6.77 -2.09
CA ASP A 120 -12.83 -5.55 -1.61
C ASP A 120 -13.35 -5.77 -0.18
N VAL A 121 -12.76 -5.05 0.77
CA VAL A 121 -13.13 -5.10 2.18
C VAL A 121 -14.38 -4.23 2.39
N VAL A 122 -15.56 -4.87 2.32
CA VAL A 122 -16.86 -4.20 2.51
C VAL A 122 -17.29 -4.08 3.98
N HIS A 123 -16.57 -4.72 4.90
CA HIS A 123 -16.81 -4.67 6.33
C HIS A 123 -15.51 -4.34 7.07
N VAL A 124 -15.60 -3.61 8.19
CA VAL A 124 -14.41 -3.39 9.03
C VAL A 124 -14.10 -4.72 9.73
N PRO A 125 -12.92 -5.33 9.50
CA PRO A 125 -12.55 -6.58 10.14
C PRO A 125 -12.43 -6.39 11.66
N ASP A 126 -12.77 -7.43 12.43
CA ASP A 126 -12.61 -7.42 13.89
C ASP A 126 -11.13 -7.28 14.28
N VAL A 127 -10.25 -7.85 13.46
CA VAL A 127 -8.79 -7.73 13.60
C VAL A 127 -8.34 -6.48 12.86
N ARG A 128 -8.13 -5.38 13.58
CA ARG A 128 -7.49 -4.18 13.05
C ARG A 128 -6.00 -4.17 13.44
N PRO A 129 -5.06 -4.00 12.49
CA PRO A 129 -3.65 -3.92 12.85
C PRO A 129 -3.40 -2.76 13.82
N LEU A 130 -2.76 -3.10 14.94
CA LEU A 130 -2.55 -2.30 16.15
C LEU A 130 -1.82 -0.96 15.95
N GLN A 131 -2.09 -0.07 16.91
CA GLN A 131 -1.66 1.32 17.08
C GLN A 131 -0.37 1.48 17.93
N ASN A 132 0.23 0.41 18.47
CA ASN A 132 1.28 0.51 19.50
C ASN A 132 2.74 0.40 19.01
N SER A 133 3.05 1.10 17.93
CA SER A 133 4.43 1.49 17.66
C SER A 133 4.35 2.75 16.83
N SER A 134 4.95 3.82 17.31
CA SER A 134 5.18 5.07 16.59
C SER A 134 5.32 4.82 15.09
N TYR A 135 4.31 5.26 14.32
CA TYR A 135 4.20 5.11 12.87
C TYR A 135 4.07 3.63 12.42
N ASN A 136 3.52 3.34 11.23
CA ASN A 136 3.91 2.19 10.36
C ASN A 136 2.89 1.12 9.90
N LEU A 137 1.59 1.08 10.27
CA LEU A 137 0.65 0.15 9.59
C LEU A 137 -0.72 0.72 9.22
N SER A 138 -1.22 1.68 9.98
CA SER A 138 -2.39 2.50 9.61
C SER A 138 -2.14 3.34 8.33
N PHE A 139 -0.87 3.61 8.01
CA PHE A 139 -0.47 4.23 6.73
C PHE A 139 -0.64 3.29 5.53
N LEU A 140 -0.70 1.98 5.77
CA LEU A 140 -0.73 0.97 4.72
C LEU A 140 -2.13 0.79 4.13
N ASN A 141 -3.17 0.88 4.97
CA ASN A 141 -4.56 0.89 4.49
C ASN A 141 -4.90 2.17 3.71
N ILE A 142 -4.32 3.33 4.08
CA ILE A 142 -4.50 4.57 3.34
C ILE A 142 -3.66 4.64 2.06
N PHE A 143 -2.42 4.13 2.04
CA PHE A 143 -1.65 4.14 0.79
C PHE A 143 -2.32 3.30 -0.33
N CYS A 144 -3.01 2.22 0.04
CA CYS A 144 -3.82 1.43 -0.92
C CYS A 144 -5.10 2.12 -1.38
N THR A 145 -5.73 2.93 -0.54
CA THR A 145 -7.05 3.51 -0.82
C THR A 145 -6.96 4.84 -1.60
N PHE A 146 -5.78 5.46 -1.69
CA PHE A 146 -5.63 6.84 -2.17
C PHE A 146 -4.70 7.05 -3.37
N MET A 147 -4.06 6.00 -3.86
CA MET A 147 -3.27 6.06 -5.11
C MET A 147 -3.98 5.38 -6.30
N VAL A 148 -5.31 5.29 -6.24
CA VAL A 148 -6.21 5.13 -7.40
C VAL A 148 -7.04 6.39 -7.54
#